data_AF-A0A531L5W6-F1
#
_entry.id   AF-A0A531L5W6-F1
#
_cell.length_a   1.000
_cell.length_b   1.000
_cell.length_c   1.000
_cell.angle_alpha   90.00
_cell.angle_beta   90.00
_cell.angle_gamma   90.00
#
_symmetry.space_group_name_H-M   'P 1'
#
loop_
_entity.id
_entity.type
_entity.pdbx_description
1 polymer ?
#
loop_
_entity_poly.entity_id
_entity_poly.type
_entity_poly.pdbx_seq_one_letter_code
_entity_poly.pdbx_strand_id
1 'polypeptide(L)'
;ASTASIASGDVSAKTVTIDASIANYLAAPVISGKIRADSVTSGGTVIRGIDVDLTRDGDWTGFSGGATVKDIPARAAGRVRLANGTTTVELASGQATMRGIKAAIAQTSTITIANGTTSLDRLALNLGGGTATVSGKVGEALNLNATLARVPMSLANSFSPGLDAAGSISGTVTVTGAPANPAVAFKVDAAGVQTSQTRGAGFGGMGVSSSGTFSGNRLSFEANMSDAAGLGLKGGGTMTTSGTPTLDLDFSGKVPFAFLTRTLAAQGLSLSGTADVNLKVRGPATAPVITGTVRTSGARLIDARSGLAINDITADVAIGDGVAKINRLTGNLSTRGSLSASGTVGINPAQGFPADLSVKLVDGRYTDGRVVTANLSGDLT
;
A
#
# COMPACT_ATOMS: atom_id res chain seq x y z
N ALA A 1 -32.46 33.76 14.05
CA ALA A 1 -33.04 32.89 15.08
C ALA A 1 -31.95 32.01 15.71
N SER A 2 -32.07 31.70 17.00
CA SER A 2 -31.11 30.86 17.75
C SER A 2 -31.85 29.88 18.64
N THR A 3 -31.36 28.64 18.77
CA THR A 3 -31.94 27.61 19.64
C THR A 3 -30.86 26.66 20.17
N ALA A 4 -31.05 26.18 21.40
CA ALA A 4 -30.17 25.20 22.02
C ALA A 4 -30.20 23.84 21.29
N SER A 5 -31.35 23.46 20.70
CA SER A 5 -31.48 22.26 19.89
C SER A 5 -32.65 22.32 18.89
N ILE A 6 -32.56 21.48 17.86
CA ILE A 6 -33.65 21.15 16.91
C ILE A 6 -33.62 19.64 16.69
N ALA A 7 -34.77 18.99 16.55
CA ALA A 7 -34.87 17.60 16.11
C ALA A 7 -35.97 17.44 15.06
N SER A 8 -35.74 16.59 14.06
CA SER A 8 -36.68 16.24 12.99
C SER A 8 -36.34 14.85 12.46
N GLY A 9 -37.15 13.84 12.81
CA GLY A 9 -36.85 12.44 12.52
C GLY A 9 -35.47 12.03 13.08
N ASP A 10 -34.68 11.32 12.28
CA ASP A 10 -33.33 10.86 12.63
C ASP A 10 -32.26 11.97 12.63
N VAL A 11 -32.66 13.23 12.41
CA VAL A 11 -31.76 14.39 12.42
C VAL A 11 -31.96 15.20 13.70
N SER A 12 -30.86 15.43 14.43
CA SER A 12 -30.84 16.34 15.57
C SER A 12 -29.67 17.31 15.49
N ALA A 13 -29.86 18.53 15.99
CA ALA A 13 -28.88 19.61 15.94
C ALA A 13 -28.77 20.30 17.30
N LYS A 14 -27.58 20.80 17.65
CA LYS A 14 -27.28 21.52 18.89
C LYS A 14 -26.65 22.88 18.62
N THR A 15 -26.98 23.85 19.47
CA THR A 15 -26.50 25.24 19.41
C THR A 15 -26.64 25.84 18.00
N VAL A 16 -27.88 25.84 17.51
CA VAL A 16 -28.18 26.24 16.13
C VAL A 16 -28.46 27.73 16.08
N THR A 17 -27.71 28.45 15.25
CA THR A 17 -27.97 29.85 14.90
C THR A 17 -28.17 29.95 13.40
N ILE A 18 -29.35 30.40 12.99
CA ILE A 18 -29.73 30.61 11.59
C ILE A 18 -30.12 32.07 11.44
N ASP A 19 -29.35 32.81 10.66
CA ASP A 19 -29.71 34.14 10.19
C ASP A 19 -29.91 34.06 8.69
N ALA A 20 -31.14 33.79 8.22
CA ALA A 20 -31.40 33.48 6.83
C ALA A 20 -32.77 33.95 6.34
N SER A 21 -32.82 34.38 5.08
CA SER A 21 -34.02 34.63 4.30
C SER A 21 -34.27 33.47 3.34
N ILE A 22 -35.50 32.97 3.32
CA ILE A 22 -35.94 31.89 2.40
C ILE A 22 -36.96 32.48 1.42
N ALA A 23 -36.74 32.28 0.13
CA ALA A 23 -37.70 32.58 -0.94
C ALA A 23 -38.22 31.28 -1.58
N ASN A 24 -39.34 31.36 -2.29
CA ASN A 24 -39.91 30.28 -3.13
C ASN A 24 -40.13 28.94 -2.39
N TYR A 25 -40.38 28.99 -1.07
CA TYR A 25 -40.43 27.85 -0.14
C TYR A 25 -41.27 26.65 -0.61
N LEU A 26 -42.41 26.89 -1.26
CA LEU A 26 -43.36 25.84 -1.67
C LEU A 26 -43.04 25.18 -3.02
N ALA A 27 -42.06 25.69 -3.79
CA ALA A 27 -41.79 25.22 -5.15
C ALA A 27 -40.31 24.90 -5.39
N ALA A 28 -39.42 25.84 -5.09
CA ALA A 28 -37.98 25.73 -5.26
C ALA A 28 -37.31 26.62 -4.20
N PRO A 29 -37.08 26.13 -2.96
CA PRO A 29 -36.63 26.96 -1.86
C PRO A 29 -35.22 27.51 -2.12
N VAL A 30 -35.06 28.84 -2.06
CA VAL A 30 -33.76 29.51 -2.22
C VAL A 30 -33.41 30.34 -1.00
N ILE A 31 -32.24 30.04 -0.41
CA ILE A 31 -31.83 30.53 0.90
C ILE A 31 -30.65 31.52 0.75
N SER A 32 -30.64 32.58 1.56
CA SER A 32 -29.51 33.50 1.69
C SER A 32 -29.30 33.89 3.13
N GLY A 33 -28.07 33.96 3.62
CA GLY A 33 -27.73 34.27 5.00
C GLY A 33 -26.60 33.39 5.55
N LYS A 34 -26.62 33.06 6.84
CA LYS A 34 -25.60 32.25 7.52
C LYS A 34 -26.22 31.21 8.45
N ILE A 35 -25.66 30.00 8.45
CA ILE A 35 -26.01 28.89 9.33
C ILE A 35 -24.79 28.51 10.16
N ARG A 36 -24.98 28.43 11.48
CA ARG A 36 -24.02 27.85 12.42
C ARG A 36 -24.68 26.76 13.26
N ALA A 37 -23.95 25.69 13.55
CA ALA A 37 -24.35 24.68 14.53
C ALA A 37 -23.14 23.99 15.15
N ASP A 38 -23.13 23.79 16.47
CA ASP A 38 -22.05 23.09 17.17
C ASP A 38 -21.97 21.63 16.73
N SER A 39 -23.13 20.99 16.58
CA SER A 39 -23.23 19.65 16.00
C SER A 39 -24.56 19.39 15.32
N VAL A 40 -24.53 18.61 14.23
CA VAL A 40 -25.68 17.92 13.64
C VAL A 40 -25.40 16.42 13.63
N THR A 41 -26.32 15.64 14.16
CA THR A 41 -26.33 14.17 14.08
C THR A 41 -27.40 13.77 13.07
N SER A 42 -27.06 12.89 12.14
CA SER A 42 -27.99 12.25 11.21
C SER A 42 -27.70 10.76 11.16
N GLY A 43 -28.66 9.96 11.64
CA GLY A 43 -28.43 8.54 11.92
C GLY A 43 -27.18 8.32 12.78
N GLY A 44 -26.28 7.44 12.34
CA GLY A 44 -25.00 7.18 13.01
C GLY A 44 -23.86 8.18 12.70
N THR A 45 -24.11 9.30 12.03
CA THR A 45 -23.06 10.27 11.63
C THR A 45 -23.20 11.58 12.40
N VAL A 46 -22.12 11.98 13.08
CA VAL A 46 -22.01 13.28 13.74
C VAL A 46 -21.13 14.22 12.91
N ILE A 47 -21.67 15.41 12.67
CA ILE A 47 -21.04 16.57 12.03
C ILE A 47 -20.86 17.63 13.12
N ARG A 48 -19.71 18.30 13.20
CA ARG A 48 -19.40 19.32 14.22
C ARG A 48 -18.89 20.62 13.62
N GLY A 49 -19.04 21.72 14.36
CA GLY A 49 -18.45 23.03 14.02
C GLY A 49 -18.89 23.54 12.65
N ILE A 50 -20.19 23.46 12.39
CA ILE A 50 -20.80 23.86 11.11
C ILE A 50 -20.83 25.37 11.05
N ASP A 51 -20.26 25.93 9.98
CA ASP A 51 -20.26 27.36 9.67
C ASP A 51 -20.37 27.51 8.14
N VAL A 52 -21.55 27.94 7.68
CA VAL A 52 -21.91 27.99 6.25
C VAL A 52 -22.58 29.32 5.92
N ASP A 53 -22.00 30.05 4.99
CA ASP A 53 -22.60 31.21 4.33
C ASP A 53 -23.40 30.75 3.10
N LEU A 54 -24.56 31.36 2.89
CA LEU A 54 -25.53 31.02 1.84
C LEU A 54 -25.89 32.27 1.02
N THR A 55 -26.00 32.12 -0.30
CA THR A 55 -26.33 33.22 -1.22
C THR A 55 -27.42 32.80 -2.21
N ARG A 56 -28.23 33.76 -2.66
CA ARG A 56 -29.25 33.54 -3.69
C ARG A 56 -28.63 33.72 -5.09
N ASP A 57 -28.70 32.69 -5.92
CA ASP A 57 -28.19 32.62 -7.31
C ASP A 57 -29.34 32.19 -8.25
N GLY A 58 -30.31 33.08 -8.46
CA GLY A 58 -31.55 32.75 -9.17
C GLY A 58 -32.33 31.64 -8.45
N ASP A 59 -32.55 30.51 -9.13
CA ASP A 59 -33.18 29.29 -8.58
C ASP A 59 -32.21 28.44 -7.72
N TRP A 60 -30.94 28.83 -7.62
CA TRP A 60 -29.92 28.12 -6.84
C TRP A 60 -29.63 28.82 -5.51
N THR A 61 -29.34 28.02 -4.49
CA THR A 61 -28.70 28.47 -3.25
C THR A 61 -27.19 28.25 -3.39
N GLY A 62 -26.42 29.31 -3.56
CA GLY A 62 -24.97 29.28 -3.37
C GLY A 62 -24.61 28.97 -1.92
N PHE A 63 -23.52 28.25 -1.69
CA PHE A 63 -23.00 27.95 -0.37
C PHE A 63 -21.47 28.05 -0.33
N SER A 64 -20.94 28.49 0.81
CA SER A 64 -19.52 28.39 1.13
C SER A 64 -19.34 28.21 2.63
N GLY A 65 -18.58 27.20 3.06
CA GLY A 65 -18.49 26.91 4.49
C GLY A 65 -17.56 25.76 4.84
N GLY A 66 -17.64 25.32 6.10
CA GLY A 66 -16.92 24.17 6.61
C GLY A 66 -17.63 23.48 7.77
N ALA A 67 -17.23 22.24 8.00
CA ALA A 67 -17.64 21.40 9.12
C ALA A 67 -16.64 20.25 9.30
N THR A 68 -16.67 19.60 10.46
CA THR A 68 -15.90 18.39 10.75
C THR A 68 -16.84 17.18 10.76
N VAL A 69 -16.67 16.26 9.81
CA VAL A 69 -17.51 15.05 9.67
C VAL A 69 -16.68 13.84 10.09
N LYS A 70 -17.09 13.10 11.12
CA LYS A 70 -16.32 11.94 11.66
C LYS A 70 -14.82 12.27 11.83
N ASP A 71 -14.56 13.40 12.47
CA ASP A 71 -13.21 13.94 12.77
C ASP A 71 -12.35 14.30 11.53
N ILE A 72 -12.96 14.34 10.34
CA ILE A 72 -12.36 14.88 9.11
C ILE A 72 -12.84 16.33 8.92
N PRO A 73 -11.99 17.35 9.17
CA PRO A 73 -12.32 18.74 8.82
C PRO A 73 -12.42 18.89 7.31
N ALA A 74 -13.54 19.44 6.85
CA ALA A 74 -13.84 19.70 5.45
C ALA A 74 -14.31 21.15 5.25
N ARG A 75 -14.02 21.71 4.07
CA ARG A 75 -14.59 22.96 3.57
C ARG A 75 -15.06 22.76 2.14
N ALA A 76 -16.14 23.43 1.77
CA ALA A 76 -16.74 23.31 0.45
C ALA A 76 -17.35 24.65 0.01
N ALA A 77 -17.36 24.90 -1.29
CA ALA A 77 -18.12 25.97 -1.91
C ALA A 77 -18.70 25.53 -3.25
N GLY A 78 -19.90 26.01 -3.56
CA GLY A 78 -20.67 25.57 -4.72
C GLY A 78 -22.07 26.14 -4.69
N ARG A 79 -23.01 25.46 -5.34
CA ARG A 79 -24.42 25.80 -5.30
C ARG A 79 -25.32 24.56 -5.32
N VAL A 80 -26.49 24.67 -4.73
CA VAL A 80 -27.50 23.61 -4.62
C VAL A 80 -28.87 24.09 -5.09
N ARG A 81 -29.58 23.24 -5.82
CA ARG A 81 -30.98 23.45 -6.23
C ARG A 81 -31.81 22.23 -5.86
N LEU A 82 -32.95 22.47 -5.23
CA LEU A 82 -34.00 21.45 -5.02
C LEU A 82 -35.12 21.69 -6.04
N ALA A 83 -35.38 20.72 -6.91
CA ALA A 83 -36.47 20.77 -7.89
C ALA A 83 -37.01 19.36 -8.15
N ASN A 84 -38.34 19.22 -8.21
CA ASN A 84 -39.02 17.95 -8.55
C ASN A 84 -38.52 16.73 -7.73
N GLY A 85 -38.32 16.91 -6.41
CA GLY A 85 -37.81 15.86 -5.52
C GLY A 85 -36.33 15.48 -5.72
N THR A 86 -35.60 16.19 -6.59
CA THR A 86 -34.17 16.00 -6.85
C THR A 86 -33.37 17.18 -6.31
N THR A 87 -32.35 16.89 -5.50
CA THR A 87 -31.33 17.86 -5.09
C THR A 87 -30.14 17.76 -6.04
N THR A 88 -29.83 18.82 -6.76
CA THR A 88 -28.61 18.94 -7.57
C THR A 88 -27.62 19.83 -6.85
N VAL A 89 -26.38 19.35 -6.68
CA VAL A 89 -25.26 20.10 -6.10
C VAL A 89 -24.17 20.26 -7.17
N GLU A 90 -23.84 21.49 -7.51
CA GLU A 90 -22.64 21.82 -8.29
C GLU A 90 -21.54 22.25 -7.32
N LEU A 91 -20.54 21.39 -7.17
CA LEU A 91 -19.48 21.54 -6.19
C LEU A 91 -18.25 22.17 -6.87
N ALA A 92 -18.15 23.49 -6.81
CA ALA A 92 -17.12 24.28 -7.47
C ALA A 92 -15.73 24.13 -6.82
N SER A 93 -15.70 23.98 -5.49
CA SER A 93 -14.47 23.65 -4.76
C SER A 93 -14.78 22.88 -3.48
N GLY A 94 -13.78 22.14 -3.00
CA GLY A 94 -13.85 21.45 -1.73
C GLY A 94 -12.49 20.94 -1.31
N GLN A 95 -12.28 20.82 0.00
CA GLN A 95 -11.08 20.21 0.57
C GLN A 95 -11.45 19.47 1.85
N ALA A 96 -10.79 18.35 2.09
CA ALA A 96 -10.89 17.58 3.33
C ALA A 96 -9.48 17.13 3.74
N THR A 97 -9.21 17.09 5.04
CA THR A 97 -7.91 16.64 5.55
C THR A 97 -8.10 15.48 6.52
N MET A 98 -7.54 14.32 6.20
CA MET A 98 -7.59 13.12 7.05
C MET A 98 -6.17 12.69 7.42
N ARG A 99 -5.83 12.68 8.72
CA ARG A 99 -4.48 12.32 9.24
C ARG A 99 -3.33 13.03 8.49
N GLY A 100 -3.51 14.33 8.22
CA GLY A 100 -2.55 15.17 7.48
C GLY A 100 -2.64 15.07 5.95
N ILE A 101 -3.38 14.10 5.40
CA ILE A 101 -3.57 13.95 3.95
C ILE A 101 -4.66 14.92 3.49
N LYS A 102 -4.28 15.93 2.70
CA LYS A 102 -5.22 16.82 2.04
C LYS A 102 -5.73 16.21 0.74
N ALA A 103 -7.04 16.02 0.66
CA ALA A 103 -7.76 15.85 -0.60
C ALA A 103 -8.40 17.19 -0.99
N ALA A 104 -8.34 17.57 -2.25
CA ALA A 104 -8.99 18.78 -2.77
C ALA A 104 -9.66 18.52 -4.11
N ILE A 105 -10.80 19.15 -4.37
CA ILE A 105 -11.51 19.02 -5.64
C ILE A 105 -10.69 19.67 -6.76
N ALA A 106 -10.48 18.91 -7.83
CA ALA A 106 -9.61 19.30 -8.95
C ALA A 106 -10.35 20.16 -10.00
N GLN A 107 -11.67 20.06 -10.06
CA GLN A 107 -12.55 20.79 -10.98
C GLN A 107 -14.02 20.68 -10.51
N THR A 108 -14.88 21.59 -10.96
CA THR A 108 -16.32 21.56 -10.67
C THR A 108 -16.93 20.18 -10.94
N SER A 109 -17.68 19.66 -9.97
CA SER A 109 -18.28 18.33 -10.03
C SER A 109 -19.77 18.40 -9.70
N THR A 110 -20.61 17.74 -10.50
CA THR A 110 -22.06 17.66 -10.26
C THR A 110 -22.41 16.38 -9.51
N ILE A 111 -23.23 16.54 -8.46
CA ILE A 111 -23.78 15.47 -7.64
C ILE A 111 -25.30 15.62 -7.67
N THR A 112 -26.03 14.53 -7.91
CA THR A 112 -27.51 14.53 -7.83
C THR A 112 -27.97 13.57 -6.74
N ILE A 113 -29.02 13.96 -6.00
CA ILE A 113 -29.61 13.15 -4.93
C ILE A 113 -31.10 13.06 -5.20
N ALA A 114 -31.61 11.86 -5.42
CA ALA A 114 -33.02 11.57 -5.64
C ALA A 114 -33.35 10.17 -5.10
N ASN A 115 -34.54 9.99 -4.52
CA ASN A 115 -35.03 8.68 -4.05
C ASN A 115 -34.01 7.91 -3.19
N GLY A 116 -33.38 8.60 -2.22
CA GLY A 116 -32.35 8.01 -1.34
C GLY A 116 -31.00 7.66 -2.01
N THR A 117 -30.87 7.87 -3.33
CA THR A 117 -29.65 7.58 -4.08
C THR A 117 -28.89 8.87 -4.42
N THR A 118 -27.61 8.91 -4.09
CA THR A 118 -26.65 9.93 -4.55
C THR A 118 -25.93 9.42 -5.78
N SER A 119 -25.98 10.16 -6.89
CA SER A 119 -25.23 9.89 -8.11
C SER A 119 -24.09 10.91 -8.25
N LEU A 120 -22.88 10.40 -8.47
CA LEU A 120 -21.68 11.17 -8.77
C LEU A 120 -21.36 10.98 -10.24
N ASP A 121 -21.44 12.05 -11.03
CA ASP A 121 -21.07 11.99 -12.45
C ASP A 121 -19.55 11.77 -12.58
N ARG A 122 -18.71 12.67 -12.06
CA ARG A 122 -17.25 12.55 -12.15
C ARG A 122 -16.49 13.43 -11.12
N LEU A 123 -16.50 13.05 -9.85
CA LEU A 123 -15.80 13.75 -8.77
C LEU A 123 -14.28 13.56 -8.89
N ALA A 124 -13.56 14.59 -9.35
CA ALA A 124 -12.11 14.56 -9.46
C ALA A 124 -11.43 15.21 -8.24
N LEU A 125 -10.48 14.50 -7.63
CA LEU A 125 -9.78 14.86 -6.41
C LEU A 125 -8.26 14.87 -6.66
N ASN A 126 -7.60 15.97 -6.29
CA ASN A 126 -6.16 16.07 -6.15
C ASN A 126 -5.73 15.44 -4.81
N LEU A 127 -4.79 14.50 -4.86
CA LEU A 127 -4.27 13.72 -3.73
C LEU A 127 -2.74 13.77 -3.73
N GLY A 128 -2.15 14.71 -2.98
CA GLY A 128 -0.70 14.81 -2.80
C GLY A 128 0.14 15.07 -4.07
N GLY A 129 -0.47 15.42 -5.20
CA GLY A 129 0.18 15.57 -6.51
C GLY A 129 -0.24 14.53 -7.56
N GLY A 130 -0.91 13.45 -7.14
CA GLY A 130 -1.69 12.59 -8.03
C GLY A 130 -3.17 12.97 -8.05
N THR A 131 -3.97 12.24 -8.82
CA THR A 131 -5.42 12.43 -8.89
C THR A 131 -6.19 11.13 -8.67
N ALA A 132 -7.38 11.25 -8.08
CA ALA A 132 -8.40 10.21 -8.07
C ALA A 132 -9.69 10.76 -8.68
N THR A 133 -10.27 10.05 -9.65
CA THR A 133 -11.57 10.40 -10.23
C THR A 133 -12.58 9.34 -9.83
N VAL A 134 -13.69 9.74 -9.20
CA VAL A 134 -14.74 8.84 -8.71
C VAL A 134 -16.07 9.13 -9.40
N SER A 135 -16.77 8.09 -9.84
CA SER A 135 -18.11 8.16 -10.43
C SER A 135 -18.99 7.00 -9.94
N GLY A 136 -20.31 7.11 -10.15
CA GLY A 136 -21.26 6.05 -9.85
C GLY A 136 -22.34 6.44 -8.85
N LYS A 137 -22.88 5.46 -8.12
CA LYS A 137 -24.06 5.62 -7.24
C LYS A 137 -23.80 5.13 -5.83
N VAL A 138 -24.42 5.81 -4.86
CA VAL A 138 -24.41 5.51 -3.42
C VAL A 138 -25.84 5.57 -2.91
N GLY A 139 -26.35 4.47 -2.39
CA GLY A 139 -27.67 4.38 -1.74
C GLY A 139 -27.70 3.14 -0.84
N GLU A 140 -28.80 2.36 -0.89
CA GLU A 140 -28.89 1.04 -0.26
C GLU A 140 -27.75 0.09 -0.69
N ALA A 141 -27.33 0.22 -1.95
CA ALA A 141 -26.14 -0.41 -2.50
C ALA A 141 -25.15 0.66 -3.03
N LEU A 142 -23.88 0.31 -2.98
CA LEU A 142 -22.80 0.99 -3.66
C LEU A 142 -22.70 0.47 -5.10
N ASN A 143 -22.37 1.36 -6.03
CA ASN A 143 -21.83 1.04 -7.34
C ASN A 143 -20.91 2.20 -7.75
N LEU A 144 -19.69 2.18 -7.25
CA LEU A 144 -18.69 3.23 -7.46
C LEU A 144 -17.54 2.72 -8.31
N ASN A 145 -17.04 3.57 -9.20
CA ASN A 145 -15.79 3.36 -9.91
C ASN A 145 -14.84 4.50 -9.57
N ALA A 146 -13.59 4.17 -9.28
CA ALA A 146 -12.52 5.11 -9.02
C ALA A 146 -11.32 4.81 -9.93
N THR A 147 -10.76 5.85 -10.53
CA THR A 147 -9.51 5.78 -11.30
C THR A 147 -8.45 6.61 -10.60
N LEU A 148 -7.31 6.00 -10.28
CA LEU A 148 -6.15 6.62 -9.66
C LEU A 148 -5.09 6.90 -10.72
N ALA A 149 -4.49 8.08 -10.68
CA ALA A 149 -3.36 8.44 -11.54
C ALA A 149 -2.24 9.07 -10.71
N ARG A 150 -1.10 8.37 -10.62
CA ARG A 150 0.13 8.78 -9.94
C ARG A 150 -0.07 9.30 -8.52
N VAL A 151 -0.97 8.67 -7.76
CA VAL A 151 -1.19 8.99 -6.34
C VAL A 151 0.08 8.62 -5.56
N PRO A 152 0.69 9.53 -4.76
CA PRO A 152 1.93 9.22 -4.05
C PRO A 152 1.72 8.14 -3.00
N MET A 153 2.63 7.17 -2.93
CA MET A 153 2.57 6.13 -1.88
C MET A 153 2.92 6.68 -0.49
N SER A 154 3.57 7.85 -0.42
CA SER A 154 3.89 8.53 0.83
C SER A 154 2.66 8.91 1.66
N LEU A 155 1.46 8.95 1.06
CA LEU A 155 0.20 9.11 1.78
C LEU A 155 -0.07 7.94 2.76
N ALA A 156 0.49 6.74 2.51
CA ALA A 156 0.39 5.60 3.43
C ALA A 156 1.16 5.82 4.75
N ASN A 157 2.15 6.71 4.78
CA ASN A 157 2.99 6.95 5.96
C ASN A 157 2.20 7.57 7.13
N SER A 158 1.11 8.29 6.86
CA SER A 158 0.15 8.77 7.87
C SER A 158 -0.63 7.64 8.58
N PHE A 159 -0.58 6.42 8.05
CA PHE A 159 -1.24 5.24 8.61
C PHE A 159 -0.26 4.22 9.19
N SER A 160 0.99 4.18 8.67
CA SER A 160 2.04 3.25 9.10
C SER A 160 3.35 3.99 9.39
N PRO A 161 3.61 4.35 10.67
CA PRO A 161 4.89 4.91 11.08
C PRO A 161 6.05 3.98 10.76
N GLY A 162 7.16 4.53 10.27
CA GLY A 162 8.36 3.75 9.91
C GLY A 162 8.28 3.02 8.56
N LEU A 163 7.14 3.03 7.86
CA LEU A 163 7.04 2.47 6.50
C LEU A 163 7.94 3.22 5.51
N ASP A 164 7.93 4.56 5.57
CA ASP A 164 8.64 5.48 4.68
C ASP A 164 8.49 5.06 3.19
N ALA A 165 7.23 4.92 2.80
CA ALA A 165 6.80 4.55 1.45
C ALA A 165 7.08 5.67 0.45
N ALA A 166 7.69 5.29 -0.68
CA ALA A 166 7.94 6.14 -1.83
C ALA A 166 7.45 5.46 -3.13
N GLY A 167 7.40 6.23 -4.21
CA GLY A 167 6.79 5.83 -5.47
C GLY A 167 5.36 6.36 -5.63
N SER A 168 4.69 5.93 -6.69
CA SER A 168 3.31 6.33 -7.00
C SER A 168 2.47 5.16 -7.51
N ILE A 169 1.17 5.20 -7.25
CA ILE A 169 0.19 4.20 -7.66
C ILE A 169 -0.83 4.80 -8.66
N SER A 170 -1.14 4.03 -9.69
CA SER A 170 -2.21 4.30 -10.66
C SER A 170 -3.08 3.05 -10.81
N GLY A 171 -4.28 3.16 -11.37
CA GLY A 171 -5.14 2.00 -11.63
C GLY A 171 -6.62 2.29 -11.46
N THR A 172 -7.42 1.24 -11.35
CA THR A 172 -8.87 1.29 -11.16
C THR A 172 -9.31 0.50 -9.93
N VAL A 173 -10.39 0.97 -9.30
CA VAL A 173 -11.08 0.32 -8.19
C VAL A 173 -12.58 0.42 -8.43
N THR A 174 -13.30 -0.70 -8.32
CA THR A 174 -14.76 -0.77 -8.37
C THR A 174 -15.27 -1.22 -7.01
N VAL A 175 -16.28 -0.55 -6.45
CA VAL A 175 -16.88 -0.86 -5.15
C VAL A 175 -18.38 -1.10 -5.33
N THR A 176 -18.87 -2.26 -4.90
CA THR A 176 -20.27 -2.69 -5.01
C THR A 176 -20.82 -3.27 -3.72
N GLY A 177 -22.12 -3.57 -3.67
CA GLY A 177 -22.77 -4.21 -2.52
C GLY A 177 -23.20 -3.23 -1.42
N ALA A 178 -23.63 -3.75 -0.27
CA ALA A 178 -24.17 -2.92 0.80
C ALA A 178 -23.05 -2.08 1.48
N PRO A 179 -23.30 -0.81 1.87
CA PRO A 179 -22.29 0.02 2.53
C PRO A 179 -21.68 -0.57 3.82
N ALA A 180 -22.40 -1.45 4.52
CA ALA A 180 -21.91 -2.15 5.71
C ALA A 180 -21.03 -3.38 5.41
N ASN A 181 -21.08 -3.92 4.19
CA ASN A 181 -20.26 -5.06 3.74
C ASN A 181 -19.98 -4.91 2.22
N PRO A 182 -19.10 -3.97 1.83
CA PRO A 182 -18.80 -3.72 0.43
C PRO A 182 -17.95 -4.84 -0.18
N ALA A 183 -18.20 -5.13 -1.45
CA ALA A 183 -17.28 -5.86 -2.31
C ALA A 183 -16.43 -4.85 -3.08
N VAL A 184 -15.13 -5.11 -3.21
CA VAL A 184 -14.18 -4.28 -3.95
C VAL A 184 -13.46 -5.15 -4.97
N ALA A 185 -13.27 -4.64 -6.19
CA ALA A 185 -12.34 -5.18 -7.17
C ALA A 185 -11.34 -4.10 -7.54
N PHE A 186 -10.06 -4.44 -7.72
CA PHE A 186 -9.03 -3.48 -8.09
C PHE A 186 -8.03 -4.05 -9.10
N LYS A 187 -7.45 -3.15 -9.89
CA LYS A 187 -6.25 -3.38 -10.68
C LYS A 187 -5.38 -2.15 -10.60
N VAL A 188 -4.15 -2.29 -10.13
CA VAL A 188 -3.22 -1.20 -9.85
C VAL A 188 -1.83 -1.48 -10.39
N ASP A 189 -1.17 -0.42 -10.83
CA ASP A 189 0.21 -0.39 -11.26
C ASP A 189 0.93 0.70 -10.46
N ALA A 190 1.98 0.29 -9.74
CA ALA A 190 2.79 1.14 -8.91
C ALA A 190 4.23 1.19 -9.43
N ALA A 191 4.82 2.39 -9.43
CA ALA A 191 6.14 2.66 -10.00
C ALA A 191 7.05 3.34 -8.98
N GLY A 192 8.31 2.92 -8.93
CA GLY A 192 9.31 3.43 -7.98
C GLY A 192 9.02 3.05 -6.53
N VAL A 193 8.34 1.91 -6.32
CA VAL A 193 7.94 1.43 -4.99
C VAL A 193 9.16 1.18 -4.14
N GLN A 194 9.25 1.87 -3.01
CA GLN A 194 10.26 1.66 -1.97
C GLN A 194 9.65 1.87 -0.59
N THR A 195 10.27 1.27 0.42
CA THR A 195 10.01 1.44 1.85
C THR A 195 11.34 1.63 2.59
N SER A 196 11.31 1.88 3.90
CA SER A 196 12.53 1.86 4.74
C SER A 196 13.19 0.48 4.72
N GLN A 197 12.40 -0.60 4.85
CA GLN A 197 12.90 -1.98 4.92
C GLN A 197 13.52 -2.44 3.60
N THR A 198 12.87 -2.14 2.47
CA THR A 198 13.37 -2.55 1.14
C THR A 198 14.63 -1.79 0.74
N ARG A 199 14.73 -0.49 1.04
CA ARG A 199 15.98 0.28 0.87
C ARG A 199 17.10 -0.23 1.79
N GLY A 200 16.77 -0.55 3.04
CA GLY A 200 17.71 -1.15 4.00
C GLY A 200 18.22 -2.53 3.57
N ALA A 201 17.34 -3.35 3.00
CA ALA A 201 17.67 -4.64 2.39
C ALA A 201 18.36 -4.53 1.03
N GLY A 202 18.67 -3.32 0.55
CA GLY A 202 19.50 -3.09 -0.63
C GLY A 202 18.74 -2.85 -1.94
N PHE A 203 17.41 -3.03 -1.98
CA PHE A 203 16.62 -2.91 -3.21
C PHE A 203 16.50 -1.47 -3.73
N GLY A 204 16.38 -1.35 -5.06
CA GLY A 204 16.10 -0.11 -5.78
C GLY A 204 14.60 0.25 -5.76
N GLY A 205 14.19 1.16 -6.64
CA GLY A 205 12.78 1.43 -6.90
C GLY A 205 12.15 0.33 -7.74
N MET A 206 11.12 -0.32 -7.22
CA MET A 206 10.48 -1.47 -7.87
C MET A 206 9.23 -1.05 -8.65
N GLY A 207 8.95 -1.73 -9.75
CA GLY A 207 7.63 -1.74 -10.39
C GLY A 207 6.78 -2.86 -9.78
N VAL A 208 5.52 -2.57 -9.44
CA VAL A 208 4.59 -3.56 -8.90
C VAL A 208 3.24 -3.42 -9.60
N SER A 209 2.80 -4.44 -10.33
CA SER A 209 1.41 -4.55 -10.78
C SER A 209 0.65 -5.51 -9.88
N SER A 210 -0.60 -5.22 -9.56
CA SER A 210 -1.43 -6.08 -8.74
C SER A 210 -2.91 -5.95 -9.09
N SER A 211 -3.64 -7.06 -9.00
CA SER A 211 -5.10 -7.08 -9.14
C SER A 211 -5.71 -8.03 -8.12
N GLY A 212 -6.92 -7.74 -7.69
CA GLY A 212 -7.57 -8.55 -6.67
C GLY A 212 -8.99 -8.13 -6.35
N THR A 213 -9.57 -8.84 -5.39
CA THR A 213 -10.91 -8.60 -4.86
C THR A 213 -10.87 -8.61 -3.34
N PHE A 214 -11.77 -7.86 -2.73
CA PHE A 214 -12.05 -7.90 -1.30
C PHE A 214 -13.55 -8.05 -1.08
N SER A 215 -13.97 -9.07 -0.35
CA SER A 215 -15.37 -9.30 0.03
C SER A 215 -15.43 -10.21 1.26
N GLY A 216 -16.44 -10.03 2.13
CA GLY A 216 -16.62 -10.88 3.31
C GLY A 216 -15.38 -10.95 4.20
N ASN A 217 -14.72 -9.80 4.42
CA ASN A 217 -13.47 -9.67 5.19
C ASN A 217 -12.27 -10.47 4.64
N ARG A 218 -12.30 -10.94 3.39
CA ARG A 218 -11.20 -11.64 2.72
C ARG A 218 -10.71 -10.84 1.52
N LEU A 219 -9.43 -10.47 1.54
CA LEU A 219 -8.68 -10.01 0.38
C LEU A 219 -8.17 -11.25 -0.38
N SER A 220 -8.30 -11.23 -1.71
CA SER A 220 -7.64 -12.15 -2.63
C SER A 220 -6.92 -11.32 -3.68
N PHE A 221 -5.64 -11.57 -3.93
CA PHE A 221 -4.87 -10.77 -4.88
C PHE A 221 -3.78 -11.58 -5.58
N GLU A 222 -3.37 -11.09 -6.74
CA GLU A 222 -2.14 -11.44 -7.44
C GLU A 222 -1.29 -10.18 -7.62
N ALA A 223 0.03 -10.36 -7.65
CA ALA A 223 1.00 -9.30 -7.84
C ALA A 223 2.22 -9.78 -8.64
N ASN A 224 2.75 -8.89 -9.49
CA ASN A 224 4.02 -9.07 -10.18
C ASN A 224 4.91 -7.89 -9.80
N MET A 225 6.14 -8.18 -9.35
CA MET A 225 7.12 -7.20 -8.91
C MET A 225 8.41 -7.36 -9.70
N SER A 226 8.97 -6.25 -10.16
CA SER A 226 10.21 -6.21 -10.94
C SER A 226 11.06 -4.98 -10.63
N ASP A 227 12.34 -5.02 -10.99
CA ASP A 227 13.25 -3.88 -10.90
C ASP A 227 14.26 -3.87 -12.06
N ALA A 228 15.09 -2.83 -12.12
CA ALA A 228 16.13 -2.68 -13.13
C ALA A 228 17.35 -3.61 -12.92
N ALA A 229 17.46 -4.28 -11.77
CA ALA A 229 18.55 -5.21 -11.44
C ALA A 229 18.22 -6.67 -11.83
N GLY A 230 17.04 -6.93 -12.40
CA GLY A 230 16.60 -8.26 -12.82
C GLY A 230 15.73 -8.99 -11.79
N LEU A 231 15.17 -8.29 -10.81
CA LEU A 231 14.09 -8.82 -9.96
C LEU A 231 12.88 -9.16 -10.83
N GLY A 232 12.31 -10.34 -10.60
CA GLY A 232 11.11 -10.81 -11.28
C GLY A 232 10.36 -11.78 -10.38
N LEU A 233 9.62 -11.24 -9.42
CA LEU A 233 8.81 -12.00 -8.47
C LEU A 233 7.34 -11.93 -8.84
N LYS A 234 6.68 -13.08 -8.85
CA LYS A 234 5.22 -13.21 -8.91
C LYS A 234 4.73 -13.73 -7.58
N GLY A 235 3.56 -13.32 -7.16
CA GLY A 235 2.94 -13.90 -5.98
C GLY A 235 1.51 -13.44 -5.80
N GLY A 236 0.92 -13.86 -4.70
CA GLY A 236 -0.49 -13.61 -4.43
C GLY A 236 -1.02 -14.60 -3.42
N GLY A 237 -2.34 -14.70 -3.37
CA GLY A 237 -3.06 -15.52 -2.41
C GLY A 237 -4.08 -14.67 -1.66
N THR A 238 -4.30 -14.98 -0.39
CA THR A 238 -5.38 -14.37 0.39
C THR A 238 -4.94 -13.88 1.76
N MET A 239 -5.68 -12.89 2.26
CA MET A 239 -5.55 -12.35 3.60
C MET A 239 -6.92 -12.11 4.22
N THR A 240 -7.15 -12.60 5.43
CA THR A 240 -8.34 -12.21 6.22
C THR A 240 -8.10 -10.87 6.91
N THR A 241 -9.14 -10.06 7.12
CA THR A 241 -9.04 -8.72 7.73
C THR A 241 -9.88 -8.56 9.00
N SER A 242 -10.62 -9.58 9.40
CA SER A 242 -11.39 -9.63 10.64
C SER A 242 -10.50 -10.08 11.80
N GLY A 243 -10.37 -9.27 12.85
CA GLY A 243 -9.48 -9.55 13.97
C GLY A 243 -8.00 -9.42 13.57
N THR A 244 -7.14 -10.31 14.07
CA THR A 244 -5.74 -10.39 13.62
C THR A 244 -5.68 -10.94 12.20
N PRO A 245 -5.14 -10.21 11.20
CA PRO A 245 -5.08 -10.70 9.83
C PRO A 245 -4.32 -12.02 9.73
N THR A 246 -4.87 -12.99 8.99
CA THR A 246 -4.18 -14.25 8.66
C THR A 246 -3.79 -14.27 7.18
N LEU A 247 -2.59 -14.77 6.91
CA LEU A 247 -1.95 -14.79 5.60
C LEU A 247 -1.97 -16.20 5.00
N ASP A 248 -2.25 -16.27 3.70
CA ASP A 248 -2.15 -17.47 2.87
C ASP A 248 -1.58 -17.06 1.51
N LEU A 249 -0.26 -16.86 1.45
CA LEU A 249 0.43 -16.20 0.33
C LEU A 249 1.53 -17.07 -0.28
N ASP A 250 1.58 -17.16 -1.60
CA ASP A 250 2.64 -17.86 -2.34
C ASP A 250 3.41 -16.86 -3.22
N PHE A 251 4.73 -16.98 -3.25
CA PHE A 251 5.64 -16.14 -4.02
C PHE A 251 6.65 -16.99 -4.77
N SER A 252 6.92 -16.69 -6.03
CA SER A 252 7.93 -17.39 -6.82
C SER A 252 8.57 -16.49 -7.88
N GLY A 253 9.79 -16.80 -8.28
CA GLY A 253 10.49 -16.10 -9.36
C GLY A 253 11.96 -15.81 -9.05
N LYS A 254 12.54 -14.84 -9.75
CA LYS A 254 13.98 -14.56 -9.71
C LYS A 254 14.30 -13.35 -8.85
N VAL A 255 15.33 -13.51 -8.01
CA VAL A 255 15.86 -12.46 -7.13
C VAL A 255 17.37 -12.30 -7.42
N PRO A 256 17.85 -11.14 -7.91
CA PRO A 256 19.26 -10.91 -8.17
C PRO A 256 20.03 -10.70 -6.87
N PHE A 257 21.22 -11.27 -6.72
CA PHE A 257 22.05 -11.05 -5.52
C PHE A 257 22.55 -9.60 -5.36
N ALA A 258 22.24 -8.73 -6.32
CA ALA A 258 22.46 -7.28 -6.27
C ALA A 258 21.96 -6.63 -4.96
N PHE A 259 20.88 -7.12 -4.33
CA PHE A 259 20.41 -6.56 -3.05
C PHE A 259 21.41 -6.78 -1.90
N LEU A 260 22.20 -7.87 -1.91
CA LEU A 260 23.22 -8.17 -0.91
C LEU A 260 24.52 -7.38 -1.09
N THR A 261 24.68 -6.65 -2.19
CA THR A 261 25.96 -5.98 -2.52
C THR A 261 26.44 -5.03 -1.42
N ARG A 262 25.54 -4.25 -0.80
CA ARG A 262 25.90 -3.30 0.25
C ARG A 262 26.37 -3.97 1.54
N THR A 263 25.75 -5.07 1.96
CA THR A 263 26.13 -5.80 3.17
C THR A 263 27.38 -6.63 2.97
N LEU A 264 27.54 -7.24 1.79
CA LEU A 264 28.72 -8.04 1.42
C LEU A 264 29.96 -7.17 1.16
N ALA A 265 29.82 -6.01 0.52
CA ALA A 265 30.95 -5.11 0.23
C ALA A 265 31.61 -4.58 1.51
N ALA A 266 30.85 -4.37 2.60
CA ALA A 266 31.40 -4.04 3.91
C ALA A 266 32.34 -5.12 4.47
N GLN A 267 32.18 -6.38 4.01
CA GLN A 267 33.06 -7.50 4.34
C GLN A 267 34.13 -7.79 3.26
N GLY A 268 34.25 -6.95 2.23
CA GLY A 268 35.16 -7.18 1.10
C GLY A 268 34.65 -8.27 0.12
N LEU A 269 33.39 -8.69 0.26
CA LEU A 269 32.80 -9.74 -0.57
C LEU A 269 31.95 -9.13 -1.70
N SER A 270 31.93 -9.80 -2.86
CA SER A 270 31.06 -9.47 -3.98
C SER A 270 30.37 -10.73 -4.51
N LEU A 271 29.05 -10.80 -4.41
CA LEU A 271 28.23 -11.89 -4.93
C LEU A 271 27.44 -11.43 -6.15
N SER A 272 27.48 -12.23 -7.21
CA SER A 272 26.82 -11.97 -8.49
C SER A 272 26.04 -13.19 -8.97
N GLY A 273 24.98 -12.96 -9.74
CA GLY A 273 24.01 -13.98 -10.16
C GLY A 273 22.62 -13.76 -9.58
N THR A 274 21.75 -14.76 -9.71
CA THR A 274 20.35 -14.74 -9.26
C THR A 274 20.01 -16.01 -8.49
N ALA A 275 19.05 -15.92 -7.58
CA ALA A 275 18.35 -17.07 -7.02
C ALA A 275 16.92 -17.18 -7.58
N ASP A 276 16.51 -18.40 -7.90
CA ASP A 276 15.11 -18.77 -8.10
C ASP A 276 14.51 -19.12 -6.72
N VAL A 277 13.44 -18.42 -6.33
CA VAL A 277 12.74 -18.64 -5.06
C VAL A 277 11.35 -19.22 -5.31
N ASN A 278 10.88 -20.05 -4.38
CA ASN A 278 9.50 -20.49 -4.27
C ASN A 278 9.17 -20.55 -2.77
N LEU A 279 8.38 -19.59 -2.29
CA LEU A 279 8.15 -19.31 -0.88
C LEU A 279 6.66 -19.26 -0.56
N LYS A 280 6.32 -19.71 0.64
CA LYS A 280 4.99 -19.69 1.22
C LYS A 280 5.04 -18.91 2.52
N VAL A 281 4.11 -17.98 2.69
CA VAL A 281 3.90 -17.23 3.93
C VAL A 281 2.53 -17.62 4.47
N ARG A 282 2.47 -18.10 5.72
CA ARG A 282 1.25 -18.64 6.36
C ARG A 282 1.10 -18.14 7.80
N GLY A 283 -0.15 -18.10 8.28
CA GLY A 283 -0.46 -17.81 9.69
C GLY A 283 -0.72 -16.32 9.97
N PRO A 284 -0.75 -15.90 11.25
CA PRO A 284 -1.05 -14.51 11.63
C PRO A 284 -0.01 -13.52 11.08
N ALA A 285 -0.45 -12.35 10.62
CA ALA A 285 0.44 -11.31 10.10
C ALA A 285 1.42 -10.75 11.14
N THR A 286 1.16 -10.96 12.43
CA THR A 286 2.05 -10.63 13.56
C THR A 286 3.14 -11.68 13.83
N ALA A 287 2.96 -12.91 13.33
CA ALA A 287 3.89 -14.03 13.50
C ALA A 287 3.80 -14.99 12.30
N PRO A 288 4.17 -14.55 11.09
CA PRO A 288 4.06 -15.37 9.89
C PRO A 288 5.10 -16.48 9.87
N VAL A 289 4.68 -17.68 9.50
CA VAL A 289 5.56 -18.82 9.20
C VAL A 289 5.94 -18.74 7.72
N ILE A 290 7.25 -18.74 7.45
CA ILE A 290 7.80 -18.74 6.09
C ILE A 290 8.37 -20.13 5.81
N THR A 291 7.94 -20.76 4.71
CA THR A 291 8.50 -22.02 4.22
C THR A 291 8.79 -21.94 2.72
N GLY A 292 9.59 -22.86 2.18
CA GLY A 292 9.81 -22.95 0.74
C GLY A 292 11.22 -23.41 0.35
N THR A 293 11.65 -23.01 -0.84
CA THR A 293 12.98 -23.32 -1.37
C THR A 293 13.61 -22.11 -2.06
N VAL A 294 14.93 -22.02 -1.97
CA VAL A 294 15.77 -21.08 -2.70
C VAL A 294 16.84 -21.88 -3.44
N ARG A 295 16.98 -21.63 -4.73
CA ARG A 295 17.96 -22.29 -5.60
C ARG A 295 18.78 -21.26 -6.35
N THR A 296 20.04 -21.56 -6.59
CA THR A 296 20.89 -20.78 -7.50
C THR A 296 21.76 -21.72 -8.33
N SER A 297 22.18 -21.26 -9.50
CA SER A 297 23.07 -21.96 -10.43
C SER A 297 23.86 -20.91 -11.21
N GLY A 298 25.16 -21.14 -11.42
CA GLY A 298 26.03 -20.21 -12.14
C GLY A 298 26.35 -18.90 -11.41
N ALA A 299 26.09 -18.80 -10.11
CA ALA A 299 26.44 -17.62 -9.33
C ALA A 299 27.95 -17.55 -9.05
N ARG A 300 28.46 -16.36 -8.74
CA ARG A 300 29.89 -16.13 -8.51
C ARG A 300 30.13 -15.22 -7.32
N LEU A 301 30.91 -15.70 -6.35
CA LEU A 301 31.40 -14.96 -5.19
C LEU A 301 32.86 -14.59 -5.41
N ILE A 302 33.25 -13.39 -4.99
CA ILE A 302 34.64 -12.92 -4.94
C ILE A 302 34.91 -12.43 -3.52
N ASP A 303 36.03 -12.82 -2.94
CA ASP A 303 36.60 -12.17 -1.77
C ASP A 303 37.78 -11.31 -2.20
N ALA A 304 37.61 -9.98 -2.11
CA ALA A 304 38.63 -9.01 -2.48
C ALA A 304 39.83 -8.98 -1.49
N ARG A 305 39.69 -9.54 -0.28
CA ARG A 305 40.76 -9.59 0.72
C ARG A 305 41.77 -10.70 0.42
N SER A 306 41.29 -11.87 0.00
CA SER A 306 42.14 -13.01 -0.38
C SER A 306 42.43 -13.10 -1.89
N GLY A 307 41.70 -12.36 -2.72
CA GLY A 307 41.78 -12.47 -4.18
C GLY A 307 41.13 -13.74 -4.75
N LEU A 308 40.49 -14.55 -3.90
CA LEU A 308 39.81 -15.78 -4.31
C LEU A 308 38.44 -15.48 -4.94
N ALA A 309 38.08 -16.26 -5.96
CA ALA A 309 36.73 -16.29 -6.49
C ALA A 309 36.20 -17.73 -6.52
N ILE A 310 34.90 -17.87 -6.25
CA ILE A 310 34.15 -19.12 -6.30
C ILE A 310 33.14 -18.97 -7.43
N ASN A 311 33.30 -19.77 -8.47
CA ASN A 311 32.53 -19.71 -9.70
C ASN A 311 31.52 -20.88 -9.74
N ASP A 312 30.56 -20.80 -10.66
CA ASP A 312 29.56 -21.84 -10.93
C ASP A 312 28.75 -22.27 -9.68
N ILE A 313 28.57 -21.34 -8.72
CA ILE A 313 27.92 -21.62 -7.45
C ILE A 313 26.51 -22.12 -7.71
N THR A 314 26.28 -23.35 -7.27
CA THR A 314 24.99 -24.03 -7.31
C THR A 314 24.59 -24.35 -5.88
N ALA A 315 23.38 -23.94 -5.48
CA ALA A 315 22.85 -24.28 -4.15
C ALA A 315 21.37 -24.68 -4.18
N ASP A 316 21.00 -25.56 -3.27
CA ASP A 316 19.63 -25.93 -2.91
C ASP A 316 19.45 -25.70 -1.40
N VAL A 317 18.54 -24.79 -1.06
CA VAL A 317 18.24 -24.39 0.31
C VAL A 317 16.75 -24.57 0.56
N ALA A 318 16.38 -25.30 1.60
CA ALA A 318 15.02 -25.37 2.11
C ALA A 318 14.82 -24.37 3.25
N ILE A 319 13.67 -23.71 3.30
CA ILE A 319 13.28 -22.81 4.38
C ILE A 319 12.08 -23.43 5.10
N GLY A 320 12.15 -23.50 6.42
CA GLY A 320 11.10 -24.04 7.29
C GLY A 320 11.51 -23.97 8.75
N ASP A 321 10.56 -24.06 9.68
CA ASP A 321 10.81 -24.18 11.13
C ASP A 321 11.75 -23.11 11.73
N GLY A 322 11.79 -21.91 11.13
CA GLY A 322 12.67 -20.80 11.54
C GLY A 322 14.13 -20.92 11.09
N VAL A 323 14.45 -21.88 10.22
CA VAL A 323 15.80 -22.13 9.68
C VAL A 323 15.82 -22.19 8.14
N ALA A 324 16.97 -21.81 7.57
CA ALA A 324 17.35 -22.08 6.20
C ALA A 324 18.34 -23.25 6.21
N LYS A 325 17.89 -24.42 5.78
CA LYS A 325 18.70 -25.63 5.66
C LYS A 325 19.36 -25.68 4.29
N ILE A 326 20.68 -25.62 4.26
CA ILE A 326 21.49 -25.79 3.05
C ILE A 326 21.63 -27.30 2.82
N ASN A 327 20.82 -27.84 1.90
CA ASN A 327 20.87 -29.26 1.54
C ASN A 327 22.13 -29.56 0.73
N ARG A 328 22.52 -28.62 -0.15
CA ARG A 328 23.75 -28.67 -0.94
C ARG A 328 24.14 -27.27 -1.38
N LEU A 329 25.41 -26.91 -1.24
CA LEU A 329 26.07 -25.82 -1.93
C LEU A 329 27.36 -26.38 -2.55
N THR A 330 27.64 -26.03 -3.80
CA THR A 330 28.86 -26.44 -4.52
C THR A 330 29.39 -25.30 -5.40
N GLY A 331 30.70 -25.16 -5.56
CA GLY A 331 31.32 -24.20 -6.48
C GLY A 331 32.80 -24.47 -6.76
N ASN A 332 33.34 -23.83 -7.79
CA ASN A 332 34.69 -24.04 -8.32
C ASN A 332 35.63 -22.87 -7.94
N LEU A 333 36.78 -23.16 -7.32
CA LEU A 333 37.75 -22.12 -6.99
C LEU A 333 38.51 -21.62 -8.23
N SER A 334 38.70 -20.31 -8.34
CA SER A 334 39.50 -19.65 -9.40
C SER A 334 40.96 -20.10 -9.42
N THR A 335 41.46 -20.63 -8.31
CA THR A 335 42.84 -21.10 -8.12
C THR A 335 43.02 -22.60 -8.37
N ARG A 336 41.96 -23.30 -8.82
CA ARG A 336 41.76 -24.77 -8.83
C ARG A 336 41.26 -25.29 -7.48
N GLY A 337 40.53 -26.41 -7.53
CA GLY A 337 39.85 -27.03 -6.40
C GLY A 337 38.34 -26.77 -6.41
N SER A 338 37.62 -27.51 -5.58
CA SER A 338 36.16 -27.38 -5.42
C SER A 338 35.79 -27.16 -3.95
N LEU A 339 34.69 -26.43 -3.76
CA LEU A 339 34.05 -26.21 -2.47
C LEU A 339 32.70 -26.96 -2.46
N SER A 340 32.39 -27.59 -1.33
CA SER A 340 31.02 -28.02 -1.01
C SER A 340 30.65 -27.61 0.41
N ALA A 341 29.39 -27.25 0.65
CA ALA A 341 28.88 -26.94 1.99
C ALA A 341 27.45 -27.42 2.20
N SER A 342 27.11 -27.68 3.46
CA SER A 342 25.76 -28.03 3.95
C SER A 342 25.61 -27.58 5.40
N GLY A 343 24.37 -27.50 5.89
CA GLY A 343 24.10 -27.11 7.28
C GLY A 343 22.81 -26.33 7.46
N THR A 344 22.74 -25.51 8.51
CA THR A 344 21.58 -24.67 8.82
C THR A 344 21.97 -23.25 9.23
N VAL A 345 21.10 -22.29 8.93
CA VAL A 345 21.20 -20.90 9.40
C VAL A 345 19.83 -20.47 9.92
N GLY A 346 19.74 -19.99 11.16
CA GLY A 346 18.51 -19.44 11.71
C GLY A 346 18.10 -18.16 10.98
N ILE A 347 16.81 -18.01 10.63
CA ILE A 347 16.34 -16.87 9.80
C ILE A 347 15.82 -15.67 10.63
N ASN A 348 15.87 -15.77 11.96
CA ASN A 348 15.40 -14.72 12.86
C ASN A 348 16.50 -13.65 13.09
N PRO A 349 16.33 -12.40 12.63
CA PRO A 349 17.32 -11.34 12.84
C PRO A 349 17.55 -11.01 14.31
N ALA A 350 16.55 -11.20 15.18
CA ALA A 350 16.69 -10.95 16.62
C ALA A 350 17.60 -11.97 17.33
N GLN A 351 17.92 -13.10 16.68
CA GLN A 351 18.85 -14.11 17.18
C GLN A 351 20.25 -13.99 16.53
N GLY A 352 20.48 -13.00 15.66
CA GLY A 352 21.78 -12.78 15.01
C GLY A 352 22.15 -13.80 13.93
N PHE A 353 21.17 -14.56 13.41
CA PHE A 353 21.35 -15.60 12.39
C PHE A 353 22.36 -16.70 12.78
N PRO A 354 22.10 -17.49 13.85
CA PRO A 354 23.01 -18.55 14.28
C PRO A 354 23.19 -19.57 13.16
N ALA A 355 24.43 -20.02 12.93
CA ALA A 355 24.79 -20.89 11.83
C ALA A 355 25.58 -22.11 12.31
N ASP A 356 25.25 -23.27 11.76
CA ASP A 356 25.92 -24.56 11.94
C ASP A 356 26.18 -25.10 10.52
N LEU A 357 27.44 -25.08 10.08
CA LEU A 357 27.82 -25.22 8.68
C LEU A 357 29.04 -26.13 8.52
N SER A 358 28.81 -27.30 7.91
CA SER A 358 29.89 -28.14 7.42
C SER A 358 30.36 -27.64 6.05
N VAL A 359 31.64 -27.29 5.94
CA VAL A 359 32.27 -26.81 4.71
C VAL A 359 33.47 -27.70 4.39
N LYS A 360 33.46 -28.30 3.20
CA LYS A 360 34.55 -29.14 2.68
C LYS A 360 35.22 -28.47 1.49
N LEU A 361 36.55 -28.42 1.53
CA LEU A 361 37.39 -27.97 0.43
C LEU A 361 38.25 -29.12 -0.08
N VAL A 362 38.34 -29.27 -1.40
CA VAL A 362 39.13 -30.30 -2.09
C VAL A 362 40.06 -29.64 -3.10
N ASP A 363 41.35 -29.92 -3.01
CA ASP A 363 42.42 -29.46 -3.93
C ASP A 363 42.45 -27.95 -4.14
N GLY A 364 42.03 -27.18 -3.13
CA GLY A 364 42.04 -25.73 -3.17
C GLY A 364 43.46 -25.19 -3.11
N ARG A 365 43.79 -24.20 -3.94
CA ARG A 365 45.10 -23.54 -3.88
C ARG A 365 44.98 -22.11 -3.37
N TYR A 366 45.84 -21.71 -2.46
CA TYR A 366 46.01 -20.31 -2.08
C TYR A 366 47.36 -19.79 -2.55
N THR A 367 47.42 -18.53 -2.98
CA THR A 367 48.65 -17.87 -3.42
C THR A 367 48.54 -16.37 -3.18
N ASP A 368 49.44 -15.80 -2.36
CA ASP A 368 49.40 -14.38 -1.94
C ASP A 368 49.92 -13.39 -2.99
N GLY A 369 50.30 -13.89 -4.17
CA GLY A 369 50.86 -13.12 -5.27
C GLY A 369 52.32 -12.70 -5.10
N ARG A 370 53.01 -13.10 -4.01
CA ARG A 370 54.41 -12.68 -3.76
C ARG A 370 55.39 -13.83 -3.58
N VAL A 371 55.11 -14.85 -2.75
CA VAL A 371 56.06 -15.97 -2.53
C VAL A 371 55.42 -17.33 -2.29
N VAL A 372 54.24 -17.41 -1.67
CA VAL A 372 53.73 -18.68 -1.11
C VAL A 372 52.65 -19.32 -1.97
N THR A 373 52.81 -20.60 -2.30
CA THR A 373 51.72 -21.51 -2.70
C THR A 373 51.41 -22.43 -1.53
N ALA A 374 50.12 -22.60 -1.22
CA ALA A 374 49.64 -23.70 -0.39
C ALA A 374 48.55 -24.48 -1.14
N ASN A 375 48.57 -25.81 -1.03
CA ASN A 375 47.45 -26.68 -1.38
C ASN A 375 46.68 -26.97 -0.08
N LEU A 376 45.36 -26.82 -0.10
CA LEU A 376 44.47 -26.99 1.04
C LEU A 376 43.35 -27.96 0.67
N SER A 377 43.26 -29.03 1.45
CA SER A 377 42.07 -29.88 1.56
C SER A 377 41.72 -29.97 3.04
N GLY A 378 40.44 -29.86 3.37
CA GLY A 378 40.01 -29.82 4.77
C GLY A 378 38.50 -29.77 4.92
N ASP A 379 38.05 -30.27 6.06
CA ASP A 379 36.67 -30.23 6.51
C ASP A 379 36.60 -29.26 7.72
N LEU A 380 35.72 -28.26 7.63
CA LEU A 380 35.35 -27.35 8.72
C LEU A 380 33.94 -27.73 9.18
N THR A 381 33.74 -27.83 10.49
CA THR A 381 32.46 -28.09 11.17
C THR A 381 32.32 -27.12 12.34
#